data_AF-A0A8J4H552-F1
#
_entry.id   AF-A0A8J4H552-F1
#
_cell.length_a   1.000
_cell.length_b   1.000
_cell.length_c   1.000
_cell.angle_alpha   90.00
_cell.angle_beta   90.00
_cell.angle_gamma   90.00
#
_symmetry.space_group_name_H-M   'P 1'
#
loop_
_entity.id
_entity.type
_entity.pdbx_description
1 polymer ?
#
loop_
_entity_poly.entity_id
_entity_poly.type
_entity_poly.pdbx_seq_one_letter_code
_entity_poly.pdbx_strand_id
1 'polypeptide(L)'
;MSGIKYRLGGLLLSFLLLCSGTATHTSGTALLPSGFTLQNIQTALEQYINDRLWFYPTEVRGSPTDKNFDPYIGRTLEVEVRVYDDGSGDKQVYAQTSAGEWLVRFMIQQGIVYSEGQVGPGEDHYPQGNYMAVGSFTIEIQEAHPPNYGMSPRKEKMIIAIEETAKAVCEDLERGTESGIWSGTEVYMADFYEYEEAGALWLVRFDGYALYMPIEIVEEYNSFTTVLGKGYGLNNVYELDQNDPGRFMFDRQTQDAVRKTRCDF
;
A
#
# COMPACT_ATOMS: atom_id res chain seq x y z
N MET A 1 -21.15 -47.80 -72.67
CA MET A 1 -22.40 -47.11 -73.06
C MET A 1 -22.60 -45.94 -72.11
N SER A 2 -22.78 -44.74 -72.69
CA SER A 2 -23.48 -43.54 -72.21
C SER A 2 -23.77 -43.40 -70.70
N GLY A 3 -23.48 -42.29 -70.02
CA GLY A 3 -23.14 -40.97 -70.52
C GLY A 3 -22.87 -39.99 -69.39
N ILE A 4 -22.10 -38.97 -69.75
CA ILE A 4 -21.73 -37.80 -68.96
C ILE A 4 -22.93 -36.84 -68.93
N LYS A 5 -23.27 -36.29 -67.76
CA LYS A 5 -24.12 -35.11 -67.63
C LYS A 5 -23.40 -34.06 -66.78
N TYR A 6 -23.00 -32.97 -67.45
CA TYR A 6 -22.65 -31.70 -66.83
C TYR A 6 -23.92 -30.98 -66.37
N ARG A 7 -23.85 -30.30 -65.22
CA ARG A 7 -24.66 -29.10 -64.97
C ARG A 7 -23.84 -28.02 -64.24
N LEU A 8 -23.80 -26.89 -64.92
CA LEU A 8 -23.48 -25.53 -64.45
C LEU A 8 -24.50 -25.04 -63.40
N GLY A 9 -24.05 -24.07 -62.60
CA GLY A 9 -24.88 -23.11 -61.87
C GLY A 9 -24.58 -23.13 -60.38
N GLY A 10 -24.24 -22.04 -59.70
CA GLY A 10 -24.08 -20.64 -60.08
C GLY A 10 -23.44 -19.93 -58.89
N LEU A 11 -22.64 -18.91 -59.19
CA LEU A 11 -22.06 -17.98 -58.22
C LEU A 11 -23.20 -17.26 -57.48
N LEU A 12 -23.25 -17.36 -56.15
CA LEU A 12 -24.07 -16.48 -55.32
C LEU A 12 -23.15 -15.71 -54.37
N LEU A 13 -22.75 -14.55 -54.88
CA LEU A 13 -21.97 -13.52 -54.20
C LEU A 13 -22.87 -12.93 -53.09
N SER A 14 -22.70 -13.36 -51.85
CA SER A 14 -23.40 -12.76 -50.71
C SER A 14 -22.60 -11.55 -50.23
N PHE A 15 -23.06 -10.36 -50.61
CA PHE A 15 -22.67 -9.09 -50.00
C PHE A 15 -23.15 -9.07 -48.55
N LEU A 16 -22.25 -9.35 -47.60
CA LEU A 16 -22.47 -9.01 -46.19
C LEU A 16 -22.17 -7.51 -46.04
N LEU A 17 -23.23 -6.73 -45.92
CA LEU A 17 -23.19 -5.34 -45.46
C LEU A 17 -22.47 -5.30 -44.10
N LEU A 18 -21.27 -4.73 -44.09
CA LEU A 18 -20.67 -4.18 -42.88
C LEU A 18 -21.55 -3.02 -42.42
N CYS A 19 -22.44 -3.28 -41.45
CA CYS A 19 -22.96 -2.22 -40.60
C CYS A 19 -21.78 -1.69 -39.77
N SER A 20 -21.08 -0.70 -40.31
CA SER A 20 -20.23 0.20 -39.54
C SER A 20 -21.13 0.99 -38.59
N GLY A 21 -21.47 0.38 -37.47
CA GLY A 21 -21.99 1.09 -36.31
C GLY A 21 -20.87 2.00 -35.84
N THR A 22 -20.95 3.27 -36.21
CA THR A 22 -20.20 4.33 -35.54
C THR A 22 -20.66 4.32 -34.10
N ALA A 23 -19.88 3.67 -33.23
CA ALA A 23 -19.99 3.85 -31.80
C ALA A 23 -19.80 5.34 -31.54
N THR A 24 -20.89 6.04 -31.27
CA THR A 24 -20.87 7.36 -30.67
C THR A 24 -20.11 7.21 -29.36
N HIS A 25 -18.86 7.66 -29.34
CA HIS A 25 -18.17 8.01 -28.11
C HIS A 25 -18.97 9.13 -27.45
N THR A 26 -19.93 8.74 -26.62
CA THR A 26 -20.51 9.61 -25.61
C THR A 26 -19.33 10.07 -24.77
N SER A 27 -19.00 11.37 -24.82
CA SER A 27 -18.03 11.98 -23.92
C SER A 27 -18.62 11.90 -22.51
N GLY A 28 -18.38 10.77 -21.85
CA GLY A 28 -18.88 10.46 -20.52
C GLY A 28 -18.29 11.43 -19.52
N THR A 29 -19.17 12.08 -18.77
CA THR A 29 -18.91 12.70 -17.48
C THR A 29 -17.94 11.80 -16.68
N ALA A 30 -16.85 12.35 -16.14
CA ALA A 30 -15.88 11.57 -15.38
C ALA A 30 -16.59 10.76 -14.28
N LEU A 31 -16.60 9.43 -14.43
CA LEU A 31 -17.32 8.51 -13.53
C LEU A 31 -16.61 8.39 -12.18
N LEU A 32 -15.29 8.54 -12.18
CA LEU A 32 -14.44 8.60 -11.00
C LEU A 32 -14.34 10.04 -10.46
N PRO A 33 -14.18 10.23 -9.13
CA PRO A 33 -13.88 11.54 -8.56
C PRO A 33 -12.55 12.11 -9.09
N SER A 34 -12.37 13.42 -8.97
CA SER A 34 -11.14 14.09 -9.41
C SER A 34 -9.90 13.49 -8.73
N GLY A 35 -8.83 13.29 -9.50
CA GLY A 35 -7.59 12.68 -9.03
C GLY A 35 -7.57 11.14 -9.08
N PHE A 36 -8.72 10.47 -9.18
CA PHE A 36 -8.77 9.03 -9.36
C PHE A 36 -8.73 8.63 -10.85
N THR A 37 -8.00 7.57 -11.14
CA THR A 37 -7.97 6.91 -12.45
C THR A 37 -7.92 5.41 -12.22
N LEU A 38 -8.36 4.59 -13.19
CA LEU A 38 -8.23 3.13 -13.04
C LEU A 38 -6.76 2.70 -12.84
N GLN A 39 -5.83 3.39 -13.50
CA GLN A 39 -4.39 3.10 -13.37
C GLN A 39 -3.87 3.35 -11.95
N ASN A 40 -4.19 4.49 -11.33
CA ASN A 40 -3.69 4.77 -9.98
C ASN A 40 -4.39 3.94 -8.90
N ILE A 41 -5.65 3.55 -9.11
CA ILE A 41 -6.36 2.59 -8.25
C ILE A 41 -5.69 1.22 -8.34
N GLN A 42 -5.35 0.76 -9.55
CA GLN A 42 -4.64 -0.50 -9.74
C GLN A 42 -3.28 -0.47 -9.03
N THR A 43 -2.46 0.55 -9.25
CA THR A 43 -1.15 0.68 -8.59
C THR A 43 -1.27 0.76 -7.06
N ALA A 44 -2.26 1.49 -6.53
CA ALA A 44 -2.52 1.57 -5.10
C ALA A 44 -2.96 0.23 -4.50
N LEU A 45 -3.71 -0.58 -5.26
CA LEU A 45 -4.13 -1.91 -4.85
C LEU A 45 -2.97 -2.92 -4.89
N GLU A 46 -2.15 -2.89 -5.93
CA GLU A 46 -0.92 -3.70 -6.03
C GLU A 46 0.00 -3.43 -4.85
N GLN A 47 0.25 -2.15 -4.53
CA GLN A 47 1.07 -1.77 -3.37
C GLN A 47 0.43 -2.25 -2.06
N TYR A 48 -0.87 -2.04 -1.88
CA TYR A 48 -1.57 -2.49 -0.68
C TYR A 48 -1.50 -4.00 -0.48
N ILE A 49 -1.70 -4.79 -1.55
CA ILE A 49 -1.57 -6.24 -1.50
C ILE A 49 -0.15 -6.61 -1.06
N ASN A 50 0.87 -6.01 -1.67
CA ASN A 50 2.25 -6.23 -1.28
C ASN A 50 2.49 -5.89 0.20
N ASP A 51 1.94 -4.79 0.71
CA ASP A 51 2.13 -4.37 2.11
C ASP A 51 1.49 -5.35 3.10
N ARG A 52 0.32 -5.89 2.74
CA ARG A 52 -0.33 -6.94 3.54
C ARG A 52 0.55 -8.18 3.60
N LEU A 53 1.12 -8.60 2.48
CA LEU A 53 2.01 -9.76 2.42
C LEU A 53 3.38 -9.49 3.09
N TRP A 54 3.89 -8.26 3.01
CA TRP A 54 5.22 -7.90 3.50
C TRP A 54 5.25 -7.71 5.01
N PHE A 55 4.25 -7.02 5.56
CA PHE A 55 4.20 -6.67 6.99
C PHE A 55 3.27 -7.57 7.81
N TYR A 56 2.28 -8.23 7.19
CA TYR A 56 1.24 -8.98 7.89
C TYR A 56 0.96 -10.37 7.28
N PRO A 57 1.99 -11.17 6.92
CA PRO A 57 1.74 -12.51 6.37
C PRO A 57 1.09 -13.42 7.42
N THR A 58 0.39 -14.47 6.96
CA THR A 58 -0.37 -15.39 7.83
C THR A 58 0.46 -16.17 8.84
N GLU A 59 1.74 -16.39 8.54
CA GLU A 59 2.68 -17.07 9.42
C GLU A 59 3.07 -16.25 10.66
N VAL A 60 2.89 -14.93 10.62
CA VAL A 60 3.15 -14.03 11.76
C VAL A 60 1.98 -14.08 12.74
N ARG A 61 2.30 -14.28 14.02
CA ARG A 61 1.28 -14.49 15.07
C ARG A 61 0.39 -13.25 15.24
N GLY A 62 -0.91 -13.39 15.04
CA GLY A 62 -1.87 -12.30 15.25
C GLY A 62 -2.16 -11.47 14.01
N SER A 63 -1.65 -11.86 12.84
CA SER A 63 -2.09 -11.31 11.55
C SER A 63 -3.57 -11.64 11.28
N PRO A 64 -4.34 -10.74 10.62
CA PRO A 64 -5.76 -10.99 10.29
C PRO A 64 -5.93 -12.18 9.35
N THR A 65 -6.79 -13.15 9.71
CA THR A 65 -6.87 -14.44 8.99
C THR A 65 -7.90 -14.50 7.87
N ASP A 66 -8.91 -13.63 7.88
CA ASP A 66 -10.09 -13.69 6.98
C ASP A 66 -10.01 -12.73 5.78
N LYS A 67 -9.22 -11.65 5.91
CA LYS A 67 -8.95 -10.66 4.85
C LYS A 67 -7.49 -10.72 4.43
N ASN A 68 -7.11 -11.83 3.81
CA ASN A 68 -5.71 -12.05 3.46
C ASN A 68 -5.50 -12.45 2.00
N PHE A 69 -4.34 -12.06 1.47
CA PHE A 69 -3.90 -12.31 0.11
C PHE A 69 -2.95 -13.52 -0.01
N ASP A 70 -2.33 -14.03 1.07
CA ASP A 70 -1.39 -15.17 1.00
C ASP A 70 -1.93 -16.38 0.21
N PRO A 71 -3.20 -16.82 0.38
CA PRO A 71 -3.72 -17.98 -0.36
C PRO A 71 -3.85 -17.78 -1.87
N TYR A 72 -3.68 -16.54 -2.33
CA TYR A 72 -3.87 -16.13 -3.72
C TYR A 72 -2.54 -15.82 -4.42
N ILE A 73 -1.39 -15.94 -3.76
CA ILE A 73 -0.08 -15.78 -4.40
C ILE A 73 0.04 -16.70 -5.64
N GLY A 74 0.52 -16.13 -6.74
CA GLY A 74 0.60 -16.76 -8.06
C GLY A 74 -0.74 -16.90 -8.80
N ARG A 75 -1.82 -16.30 -8.29
CA ARG A 75 -3.14 -16.30 -8.93
C ARG A 75 -3.50 -14.90 -9.41
N THR A 76 -4.33 -14.85 -10.45
CA THR A 76 -4.96 -13.62 -10.93
C THR A 76 -6.29 -13.39 -10.23
N LEU A 77 -6.49 -12.20 -9.70
CA LEU A 77 -7.76 -11.73 -9.17
C LEU A 77 -8.43 -10.77 -10.16
N GLU A 78 -9.71 -11.00 -10.41
CA GLU A 78 -10.59 -10.00 -11.02
C GLU A 78 -10.91 -8.89 -10.00
N VAL A 79 -10.89 -7.64 -10.46
CA VAL A 79 -11.16 -6.45 -9.65
C VAL A 79 -12.24 -5.59 -10.29
N GLU A 80 -13.28 -5.25 -9.52
CA GLU A 80 -14.32 -4.30 -9.91
C GLU A 80 -14.17 -3.01 -9.08
N VAL A 81 -14.03 -1.88 -9.76
CA VAL A 81 -13.97 -0.55 -9.12
C VAL A 81 -15.39 -0.01 -8.97
N ARG A 82 -15.72 0.39 -7.75
CA ARG A 82 -17.04 0.85 -7.33
C ARG A 82 -16.96 2.27 -6.79
N VAL A 83 -17.95 3.08 -7.14
CA VAL A 83 -18.15 4.40 -6.54
C VAL A 83 -19.48 4.39 -5.80
N TYR A 84 -19.42 4.72 -4.51
CA TYR A 84 -20.59 4.90 -3.65
C TYR A 84 -20.83 6.39 -3.43
N ASP A 85 -22.09 6.77 -3.34
CA ASP A 85 -22.54 8.10 -2.92
C ASP A 85 -22.94 7.99 -1.45
N ASP A 86 -22.30 8.75 -0.57
CA ASP A 86 -22.61 8.70 0.86
C ASP A 86 -23.80 9.59 1.25
N GLY A 87 -24.49 10.18 0.26
CA GLY A 87 -25.65 11.04 0.45
C GLY A 87 -25.31 12.45 0.91
N SER A 88 -24.04 12.74 1.22
CA SER A 88 -23.55 14.10 1.51
C SER A 88 -23.08 14.84 0.26
N GLY A 89 -23.01 14.15 -0.88
CA GLY A 89 -22.44 14.64 -2.13
C GLY A 89 -20.99 14.21 -2.34
N ASP A 90 -20.37 13.61 -1.33
CA ASP A 90 -19.04 13.02 -1.42
C ASP A 90 -19.12 11.60 -2.02
N LYS A 91 -18.14 11.32 -2.88
CA LYS A 91 -18.02 10.03 -3.57
C LYS A 91 -16.90 9.23 -2.96
N GLN A 92 -17.19 8.00 -2.58
CA GLN A 92 -16.22 7.08 -2.01
C GLN A 92 -15.84 6.00 -3.02
N VAL A 93 -14.53 5.76 -3.17
CA VAL A 93 -13.99 4.82 -4.17
C VAL A 93 -13.54 3.54 -3.48
N TYR A 94 -14.02 2.40 -3.98
CA TYR A 94 -13.66 1.09 -3.47
C TYR A 94 -13.33 0.13 -4.62
N ALA A 95 -12.64 -0.96 -4.31
CA ALA A 95 -12.50 -2.11 -5.19
C ALA A 95 -13.01 -3.37 -4.49
N GLN A 96 -13.81 -4.17 -5.20
CA GLN A 96 -14.06 -5.56 -4.81
C GLN A 96 -13.13 -6.46 -5.60
N THR A 97 -12.52 -7.43 -4.94
CA THR A 97 -11.72 -8.46 -5.61
C THR A 97 -12.46 -9.79 -5.61
N SER A 98 -12.12 -10.68 -6.53
CA SER A 98 -12.60 -12.07 -6.53
C SER A 98 -12.11 -12.92 -5.34
N ALA A 99 -11.22 -12.39 -4.49
CA ALA A 99 -10.74 -13.11 -3.30
C ALA A 99 -11.75 -13.12 -2.14
N GLY A 100 -12.70 -12.18 -2.08
CA GLY A 100 -13.67 -12.14 -0.98
C GLY A 100 -14.74 -11.07 -1.13
N GLU A 101 -15.67 -11.05 -0.17
CA GLU A 101 -16.79 -10.10 -0.16
C GLU A 101 -16.41 -8.70 0.37
N TRP A 102 -15.23 -8.58 1.00
CA TRP A 102 -14.69 -7.32 1.49
C TRP A 102 -14.28 -6.38 0.35
N LEU A 103 -14.21 -5.10 0.68
CA LEU A 103 -13.84 -4.02 -0.24
C LEU A 103 -12.52 -3.39 0.20
N VAL A 104 -11.68 -2.98 -0.73
CA VAL A 104 -10.53 -2.11 -0.47
C VAL A 104 -10.97 -0.67 -0.67
N ARG A 105 -10.82 0.18 0.35
CA ARG A 105 -11.14 1.61 0.29
C ARG A 105 -9.94 2.41 -0.23
N PHE A 106 -10.17 3.34 -1.16
CA PHE A 106 -9.13 4.22 -1.68
C PHE A 106 -9.35 5.67 -1.25
N MET A 107 -8.24 6.32 -0.92
CA MET A 107 -8.16 7.72 -0.53
C MET A 107 -7.16 8.44 -1.44
N ILE A 108 -7.24 9.77 -1.48
CA ILE A 108 -6.25 10.60 -2.15
C ILE A 108 -5.66 11.59 -1.16
N GLN A 109 -4.34 11.59 -1.03
CA GLN A 109 -3.61 12.52 -0.16
C GLN A 109 -2.39 13.04 -0.92
N GLN A 110 -2.21 14.37 -0.92
CA GLN A 110 -1.14 15.04 -1.67
C GLN A 110 -1.07 14.62 -3.16
N GLY A 111 -2.23 14.34 -3.77
CA GLY A 111 -2.34 13.92 -5.17
C GLY A 111 -2.02 12.43 -5.41
N ILE A 112 -1.73 11.66 -4.37
CA ILE A 112 -1.42 10.23 -4.44
C ILE A 112 -2.63 9.42 -4.00
N VAL A 113 -3.05 8.49 -4.85
CA VAL A 113 -4.08 7.51 -4.50
C VAL A 113 -3.44 6.36 -3.75
N TYR A 114 -4.00 6.01 -2.58
CA TYR A 114 -3.54 4.90 -1.75
C TYR A 114 -4.73 4.12 -1.19
N SER A 115 -4.48 2.90 -0.73
CA SER A 115 -5.49 2.07 -0.09
C SER A 115 -5.46 2.31 1.41
N GLU A 116 -6.59 2.70 2.00
CA GLU A 116 -6.71 2.93 3.45
C GLU A 116 -6.91 1.63 4.22
N GLY A 117 -7.47 0.60 3.56
CA GLY A 117 -7.65 -0.72 4.16
C GLY A 117 -8.78 -1.53 3.55
N GLN A 118 -9.00 -2.73 4.13
CA GLN A 118 -10.08 -3.65 3.77
C GLN A 118 -11.25 -3.51 4.75
N VAL A 119 -12.44 -3.25 4.21
CA VAL A 119 -13.69 -3.17 4.96
C VAL A 119 -14.66 -4.28 4.56
N GLY A 120 -15.22 -4.97 5.55
CA GLY A 120 -16.21 -6.04 5.40
C GLY A 120 -17.61 -5.57 5.80
N PRO A 121 -18.67 -6.30 5.39
CA PRO A 121 -20.04 -5.96 5.77
C PRO A 121 -20.21 -5.83 7.30
N GLY A 122 -20.75 -4.70 7.75
CA GLY A 122 -21.01 -4.43 9.17
C GLY A 122 -19.84 -3.80 9.93
N GLU A 123 -18.71 -3.55 9.27
CA GLU A 123 -17.59 -2.82 9.85
C GLU A 123 -17.70 -1.31 9.62
N ASP A 124 -16.95 -0.57 10.43
CA ASP A 124 -16.76 0.87 10.22
C ASP A 124 -16.22 1.14 8.81
N HIS A 125 -16.72 2.20 8.19
CA HIS A 125 -16.41 2.60 6.81
C HIS A 125 -16.87 1.62 5.72
N TYR A 126 -17.61 0.55 6.03
CA TYR A 126 -18.28 -0.21 4.99
C TYR A 126 -19.41 0.65 4.37
N PRO A 127 -19.38 0.88 3.04
CA PRO A 127 -20.29 1.82 2.42
C PRO A 127 -21.73 1.30 2.48
N GLN A 128 -22.68 2.21 2.66
CA GLN A 128 -24.11 1.93 2.61
C GLN A 128 -24.67 2.32 1.24
N GLY A 129 -25.74 1.66 0.81
CA GLY A 129 -26.47 2.03 -0.41
C GLY A 129 -25.95 1.38 -1.69
N ASN A 130 -26.44 1.89 -2.82
CA ASN A 130 -26.09 1.37 -4.15
C ASN A 130 -24.75 1.96 -4.61
N TYR A 131 -24.01 1.18 -5.39
CA TYR A 131 -22.81 1.64 -6.06
C TYR A 131 -22.99 1.70 -7.56
N MET A 132 -22.09 2.43 -8.21
CA MET A 132 -21.88 2.38 -9.65
C MET A 132 -20.55 1.69 -9.95
N ALA A 133 -20.57 0.64 -10.77
CA ALA A 133 -19.35 0.04 -11.32
C ALA A 133 -18.77 0.99 -12.37
N VAL A 134 -17.52 1.42 -12.17
CA VAL A 134 -16.87 2.44 -13.02
C VAL A 134 -15.72 1.88 -13.86
N GLY A 135 -15.31 0.65 -13.59
CA GLY A 135 -14.30 -0.06 -14.36
C GLY A 135 -13.91 -1.38 -13.72
N SER A 136 -13.10 -2.14 -14.44
CA SER A 136 -12.51 -3.39 -13.95
C SER A 136 -11.11 -3.57 -14.51
N PHE A 137 -10.31 -4.36 -13.82
CA PHE A 137 -8.99 -4.81 -14.25
C PHE A 137 -8.65 -6.13 -13.54
N THR A 138 -7.52 -6.72 -13.90
CA THR A 138 -6.99 -7.93 -13.25
C THR A 138 -5.64 -7.63 -12.61
N ILE A 139 -5.34 -8.30 -11.50
CA ILE A 139 -4.04 -8.24 -10.83
C ILE A 139 -3.56 -9.67 -10.59
N GLU A 140 -2.30 -9.95 -10.93
CA GLU A 140 -1.60 -11.15 -10.46
C GLU A 140 -1.00 -10.88 -9.07
N ILE A 141 -1.33 -11.72 -8.10
CA ILE A 141 -0.79 -11.61 -6.75
C ILE A 141 0.62 -12.16 -6.74
N GLN A 142 1.60 -11.28 -6.57
CA GLN A 142 3.02 -11.66 -6.50
C GLN A 142 3.42 -12.07 -5.08
N GLU A 143 4.57 -12.73 -4.97
CA GLU A 143 5.25 -12.91 -3.69
C GLU A 143 5.59 -11.55 -3.07
N ALA A 144 5.63 -11.50 -1.74
CA ALA A 144 5.96 -10.28 -1.00
C ALA A 144 7.36 -9.76 -1.39
N HIS A 145 7.47 -8.44 -1.59
CA HIS A 145 8.73 -7.77 -1.90
C HIS A 145 8.83 -6.44 -1.15
N PRO A 146 10.04 -5.85 -1.05
CA PRO A 146 10.20 -4.52 -0.45
C PRO A 146 9.21 -3.51 -1.08
N PRO A 147 8.45 -2.77 -0.26
CA PRO A 147 7.52 -1.77 -0.74
C PRO A 147 8.20 -0.64 -1.52
N ASN A 148 7.45 0.00 -2.44
CA ASN A 148 7.91 1.23 -3.07
C ASN A 148 7.42 2.44 -2.25
N TYR A 149 8.27 2.91 -1.34
CA TYR A 149 7.94 4.01 -0.45
C TYR A 149 7.98 5.40 -1.11
N GLY A 150 8.35 5.51 -2.39
CA GLY A 150 8.52 6.78 -3.10
C GLY A 150 9.84 7.50 -2.79
N MET A 151 10.21 8.48 -3.64
CA MET A 151 11.48 9.22 -3.57
C MET A 151 11.33 10.70 -3.98
N SER A 152 10.19 11.33 -3.69
CA SER A 152 9.98 12.73 -4.07
C SER A 152 10.86 13.71 -3.28
N PRO A 153 11.09 14.94 -3.80
CA PRO A 153 11.74 16.00 -3.04
C PRO A 153 11.02 16.37 -1.73
N ARG A 154 9.70 16.15 -1.65
CA ARG A 154 8.94 16.31 -0.40
C ARG A 154 9.41 15.29 0.64
N LYS A 155 9.51 14.02 0.24
CA LYS A 155 9.98 12.94 1.12
C LYS A 155 11.40 13.15 1.61
N GLU A 156 12.31 13.62 0.77
CA GLU A 156 13.67 13.93 1.23
C GLU A 156 13.69 14.98 2.36
N LYS A 157 12.82 16.00 2.30
CA LYS A 157 12.70 16.97 3.41
C LYS A 157 12.14 16.34 4.69
N MET A 158 11.20 15.40 4.57
CA MET A 158 10.67 14.65 5.71
C MET A 158 11.77 13.77 6.35
N ILE A 159 12.57 13.10 5.53
CA ILE A 159 13.74 12.31 5.97
C ILE A 159 14.71 13.20 6.74
N ILE A 160 15.06 14.37 6.21
CA ILE A 160 15.96 15.33 6.88
C ILE A 160 15.41 15.75 8.25
N ALA A 161 14.12 16.04 8.37
CA ALA A 161 13.51 16.42 9.65
C ALA A 161 13.57 15.27 10.68
N ILE A 162 13.40 14.01 10.24
CA ILE A 162 13.55 12.85 11.12
C ILE A 162 15.03 12.63 11.49
N GLU A 163 15.97 12.87 10.58
CA GLU A 163 17.41 12.77 10.86
C GLU A 163 17.84 13.77 11.94
N GLU A 164 17.30 15.00 11.93
CA GLU A 164 17.53 15.99 12.97
C GLU A 164 17.02 15.51 14.33
N THR A 165 15.84 14.89 14.36
CA THR A 165 15.30 14.28 15.59
C THR A 165 16.12 13.09 16.06
N ALA A 166 16.59 12.23 15.16
CA ALA A 166 17.48 11.13 15.51
C ALA A 166 18.77 11.63 16.17
N LYS A 167 19.35 12.72 15.66
CA LYS A 167 20.52 13.38 16.27
C LYS A 167 20.20 13.91 17.67
N ALA A 168 19.09 14.63 17.82
CA ALA A 168 18.66 15.15 19.13
C ALA A 168 18.43 14.03 20.16
N VAL A 169 17.84 12.90 19.74
CA VAL A 169 17.68 11.72 20.61
C VAL A 169 19.04 11.15 21.01
N CYS A 170 19.99 10.99 20.09
CA CYS A 170 21.34 10.56 20.44
C CYS A 170 21.98 11.53 21.46
N GLU A 171 21.94 12.84 21.23
CA GLU A 171 22.50 13.85 22.16
C GLU A 171 21.85 13.82 23.56
N ASP A 172 20.55 13.50 23.66
CA ASP A 172 19.86 13.32 24.94
C ASP A 172 20.32 12.04 25.65
N LEU A 173 20.50 10.94 24.92
CA LEU A 173 21.03 9.68 25.47
C LEU A 173 22.48 9.83 25.97
N GLU A 174 23.31 10.58 25.26
CA GLU A 174 24.70 10.89 25.66
C GLU A 174 24.77 11.63 26.99
N ARG A 175 23.88 12.61 27.18
CA ARG A 175 23.83 13.45 28.40
C ARG A 175 23.12 12.76 29.57
N GLY A 176 22.41 11.66 29.30
CA GLY A 176 21.65 10.91 30.29
C GLY A 176 22.51 10.15 31.29
N THR A 177 21.91 9.76 32.43
CA THR A 177 22.58 8.94 33.46
C THR A 177 22.93 7.53 32.99
N GLU A 178 22.33 7.10 31.87
CA GLU A 178 22.51 5.80 31.25
C GLU A 178 23.37 5.85 29.97
N SER A 179 24.10 6.94 29.72
CA SER A 179 24.86 7.12 28.48
C SER A 179 25.78 5.94 28.12
N GLY A 180 26.38 5.29 29.12
CA GLY A 180 27.25 4.13 28.92
C GLY A 180 26.56 2.91 28.28
N ILE A 181 25.26 2.67 28.54
CA ILE A 181 24.54 1.54 27.93
C ILE A 181 23.97 1.89 26.54
N TRP A 182 23.88 3.18 26.22
CA TRP A 182 23.41 3.70 24.94
C TRP A 182 24.54 4.06 23.97
N SER A 183 25.79 4.11 24.42
CA SER A 183 26.95 4.36 23.57
C SER A 183 27.05 3.30 22.45
N GLY A 184 27.24 3.78 21.22
CA GLY A 184 27.37 2.93 20.04
C GLY A 184 26.06 2.30 19.56
N THR A 185 24.90 2.77 20.05
CA THR A 185 23.56 2.36 19.59
C THR A 185 23.42 2.63 18.10
N GLU A 186 22.94 1.64 17.35
CA GLU A 186 22.58 1.80 15.95
C GLU A 186 21.18 2.41 15.85
N VAL A 187 21.01 3.40 14.97
CA VAL A 187 19.72 4.05 14.74
C VAL A 187 19.29 3.80 13.31
N TYR A 188 18.13 3.17 13.15
CA TYR A 188 17.51 2.89 11.87
C TYR A 188 16.28 3.76 11.71
N MET A 189 16.23 4.52 10.62
CA MET A 189 15.01 5.22 10.20
C MET A 189 14.19 4.28 9.34
N ALA A 190 13.08 3.77 9.86
CA ALA A 190 12.16 2.97 9.08
C ALA A 190 11.68 3.80 7.89
N ASP A 191 11.66 3.22 6.68
CA ASP A 191 11.11 3.90 5.52
C ASP A 191 9.59 4.05 5.67
N PHE A 192 9.02 5.04 4.98
CA PHE A 192 7.64 5.46 5.10
C PHE A 192 7.15 6.04 3.77
N TYR A 193 5.84 5.99 3.53
CA TYR A 193 5.30 6.45 2.27
C TYR A 193 5.33 7.97 2.16
N GLU A 194 5.55 8.50 0.95
CA GLU A 194 5.61 9.95 0.73
C GLU A 194 4.28 10.71 0.96
N TYR A 195 3.17 9.98 1.09
CA TYR A 195 1.86 10.52 1.48
C TYR A 195 1.62 10.42 2.99
N GLU A 196 2.43 9.67 3.74
CA GLU A 196 2.34 9.55 5.18
C GLU A 196 3.08 10.71 5.86
N GLU A 197 2.41 11.33 6.81
CA GLU A 197 2.99 12.34 7.71
C GLU A 197 3.45 11.67 9.02
N ALA A 198 4.01 10.48 8.88
CA ALA A 198 4.51 9.66 9.99
C ALA A 198 5.76 8.88 9.56
N GLY A 199 6.63 8.60 10.52
CA GLY A 199 7.81 7.76 10.36
C GLY A 199 8.15 7.07 11.67
N ALA A 200 9.30 6.41 11.74
CA ALA A 200 9.77 5.81 12.98
C ALA A 200 11.30 5.64 13.03
N LEU A 201 11.81 5.56 14.26
CA LEU A 201 13.18 5.16 14.56
C LEU A 201 13.20 3.84 15.32
N TRP A 202 14.18 3.00 14.99
CA TRP A 202 14.62 1.90 15.85
C TRP A 202 16.01 2.23 16.39
N LEU A 203 16.13 2.26 17.71
CA LEU A 203 17.42 2.41 18.40
C LEU A 203 17.82 1.05 18.98
N VAL A 204 18.93 0.50 18.50
CA VAL A 204 19.37 -0.87 18.79
C VAL A 204 20.69 -0.85 19.52
N ARG A 205 20.65 -1.33 20.77
CA ARG A 205 21.84 -1.48 21.61
C ARG A 205 22.62 -2.75 21.26
N PHE A 206 23.88 -2.78 21.68
CA PHE A 206 24.77 -3.93 21.46
C PHE A 206 24.29 -5.23 22.13
N ASP A 207 23.52 -5.12 23.22
CA ASP A 207 22.95 -6.26 23.95
C ASP A 207 21.61 -6.74 23.38
N GLY A 208 21.18 -6.18 22.24
CA GLY A 208 19.97 -6.60 21.55
C GLY A 208 18.69 -5.97 22.10
N TYR A 209 18.77 -4.99 23.01
CA TYR A 209 17.61 -4.15 23.32
C TYR A 209 17.29 -3.23 22.13
N ALA A 210 16.06 -3.27 21.64
CA ALA A 210 15.59 -2.43 20.55
C ALA A 210 14.45 -1.51 21.04
N LEU A 211 14.61 -0.21 20.88
CA LEU A 211 13.59 0.80 21.19
C LEU A 211 12.97 1.31 19.89
N TYR A 212 11.67 1.08 19.72
CA TYR A 212 10.87 1.67 18.67
C TYR A 212 10.37 3.04 19.11
N MET A 213 10.53 4.07 18.27
CA MET A 213 10.02 5.41 18.50
C MET A 213 9.22 5.87 17.28
N PRO A 214 7.88 5.92 17.36
CA PRO A 214 7.07 6.49 16.29
C PRO A 214 7.27 8.01 16.25
N ILE A 215 7.18 8.57 15.05
CA ILE A 215 7.39 9.99 14.78
C ILE A 215 6.22 10.50 13.96
N GLU A 216 5.56 11.54 14.46
CA GLU A 216 4.63 12.35 13.68
C GLU A 216 5.44 13.44 12.95
N ILE A 217 5.10 13.70 11.70
CA ILE A 217 5.76 14.70 10.86
C ILE A 217 4.74 15.81 10.58
N VAL A 218 5.05 17.04 10.97
CA VAL A 218 4.14 18.17 10.81
C VAL A 218 4.67 19.09 9.72
N GLU A 219 3.90 19.27 8.64
CA GLU A 219 4.25 20.18 7.55
C GLU A 219 3.79 21.62 7.84
N GLU A 220 4.74 22.55 7.89
CA GLU A 220 4.47 23.99 8.05
C GLU A 220 5.32 24.81 7.07
N TYR A 221 4.67 25.67 6.27
CA TYR A 221 5.34 26.64 5.38
C TYR A 221 6.48 26.05 4.52
N ASN A 222 6.28 24.88 3.90
CA ASN A 222 7.26 24.11 3.10
C ASN A 222 8.47 23.53 3.88
N SER A 223 8.36 23.48 5.20
CA SER A 223 9.28 22.80 6.11
C SER A 223 8.55 21.71 6.87
N PHE A 224 9.32 20.78 7.43
CA PHE A 224 8.78 19.71 8.27
C PHE A 224 9.41 19.81 9.64
N THR A 225 8.56 19.72 10.66
CA THR A 225 8.99 19.46 12.04
C THR A 225 8.52 18.07 12.44
N THR A 226 8.98 17.57 13.58
CA THR A 226 8.58 16.25 14.04
C THR A 226 8.22 16.25 15.52
N VAL A 227 7.33 15.33 15.88
CA VAL A 227 6.90 15.09 17.26
C VAL A 227 7.13 13.62 17.57
N LEU A 228 7.91 13.35 18.63
CA LEU A 228 8.13 11.98 19.10
C LEU A 228 6.88 11.45 19.78
N GLY A 229 6.37 10.33 19.27
CA GLY A 229 5.31 9.57 19.90
C GLY A 229 5.84 8.65 21.00
N LYS A 230 4.90 8.05 21.75
CA LYS A 230 5.25 7.07 22.78
C LYS A 230 5.70 5.76 22.12
N GLY A 231 6.99 5.46 22.29
CA GLY A 231 7.62 4.23 21.84
C GLY A 231 7.38 3.00 22.73
N TYR A 232 7.99 1.89 22.32
CA TYR A 232 8.07 0.65 23.10
C TYR A 232 9.42 -0.04 22.92
N GLY A 233 9.84 -0.82 23.91
CA GLY A 233 11.09 -1.56 23.89
C GLY A 233 10.88 -3.07 23.71
N LEU A 234 11.81 -3.70 23.01
CA LEU A 234 11.94 -5.15 22.89
C LEU A 234 13.27 -5.56 23.55
N ASN A 235 13.17 -6.38 24.59
CA ASN A 235 14.34 -6.97 25.23
C ASN A 235 14.86 -8.13 24.38
N ASN A 236 16.17 -8.16 24.11
CA ASN A 236 16.83 -9.20 23.33
C ASN A 236 16.09 -9.53 22.03
N VAL A 237 15.85 -8.54 21.17
CA VAL A 237 15.05 -8.70 19.95
C VAL A 237 15.51 -9.91 19.10
N TYR A 238 16.81 -10.18 19.08
CA TYR A 238 17.40 -11.29 18.34
C TYR A 238 17.09 -12.69 18.90
N GLU A 239 16.67 -12.80 20.16
CA GLU A 239 16.27 -14.05 20.82
C GLU A 239 14.77 -14.36 20.68
N LEU A 240 13.97 -13.39 20.22
CA LEU A 240 12.55 -13.61 19.93
C LEU A 240 12.38 -14.54 18.73
N ASP A 241 11.25 -15.25 18.71
CA ASP A 241 10.81 -16.04 17.56
C ASP A 241 10.69 -15.13 16.32
N GLN A 242 11.09 -15.62 15.14
CA GLN A 242 11.08 -14.82 13.91
C GLN A 242 9.67 -14.40 13.50
N ASN A 243 8.65 -15.16 13.91
CA ASN A 243 7.24 -14.87 13.66
C ASN A 243 6.57 -14.16 14.86
N ASP A 244 7.34 -13.77 15.88
CA ASP A 244 6.87 -12.83 16.88
C ASP A 244 6.62 -11.46 16.20
N PRO A 245 5.46 -10.82 16.39
CA PRO A 245 5.14 -9.58 15.69
C PRO A 245 6.15 -8.46 15.90
N GLY A 246 6.70 -8.34 17.11
CA GLY A 246 7.69 -7.31 17.43
C GLY A 246 9.00 -7.58 16.69
N ARG A 247 9.45 -8.83 16.68
CA ARG A 247 10.65 -9.25 15.93
C ARG A 247 10.47 -9.09 14.43
N PHE A 248 9.36 -9.58 13.90
CA PHE A 248 9.08 -9.54 12.47
C PHE A 248 9.04 -8.09 11.96
N MET A 249 8.30 -7.21 12.65
CA MET A 249 8.25 -5.78 12.29
C MET A 249 9.63 -5.12 12.39
N PHE A 250 10.39 -5.42 13.44
CA PHE A 250 11.76 -4.94 13.61
C PHE A 250 12.66 -5.34 12.42
N ASP A 251 12.69 -6.62 12.07
CA ASP A 251 13.53 -7.11 10.97
C ASP A 251 13.13 -6.45 9.64
N ARG A 252 11.83 -6.34 9.34
CA ARG A 252 11.35 -5.68 8.11
C ARG A 252 11.72 -4.21 8.05
N GLN A 253 11.41 -3.45 9.10
CA GLN A 253 11.64 -2.00 9.12
C GLN A 253 13.13 -1.62 9.18
N THR A 254 13.97 -2.44 9.82
CA THR A 254 15.42 -2.19 9.83
C THR A 254 16.10 -2.61 8.52
N GLN A 255 15.60 -3.66 7.86
CA GLN A 255 16.05 -4.06 6.52
C GLN A 255 15.72 -3.01 5.46
N ASP A 256 14.52 -2.44 5.54
CA ASP A 256 14.02 -1.43 4.60
C ASP A 256 14.44 0.00 4.99
N ALA A 257 15.26 0.18 6.03
CA ALA A 257 15.56 1.49 6.59
C ALA A 257 16.12 2.46 5.53
N VAL A 258 15.51 3.64 5.41
CA VAL A 258 15.92 4.68 4.45
C VAL A 258 17.23 5.36 4.85
N ARG A 259 17.55 5.32 6.14
CA ARG A 259 18.82 5.80 6.73
C ARG A 259 19.22 4.91 7.88
N LYS A 260 20.54 4.70 8.00
CA LYS A 260 21.18 4.09 9.15
C LYS A 260 22.27 5.03 9.66
N THR A 261 22.23 5.33 10.95
CA THR A 261 23.27 6.10 11.64
C THR A 261 23.65 5.40 12.94
N ARG A 262 24.62 5.96 13.65
CA ARG A 262 25.08 5.47 14.94
C ARG A 262 25.20 6.63 15.92
N CYS A 263 24.75 6.39 17.13
CA CYS A 263 25.00 7.25 18.27
C CYS A 263 26.45 7.04 18.74
N ASP A 264 27.41 7.70 18.08
CA ASP A 264 28.82 7.68 18.47
C ASP A 264 29.12 8.88 19.38
N PHE A 265 29.32 8.60 20.67
CA PHE A 265 29.68 9.56 21.72
C PHE A 265 31.07 9.25 22.28
#